data_AF-A0AB34J9V7-F1
#
_entry.id   AF-A0AB34J9V7-F1
#
_cell.length_a   1.000
_cell.length_b   1.000
_cell.length_c   1.000
_cell.angle_alpha   90.00
_cell.angle_beta   90.00
_cell.angle_gamma   90.00
#
_symmetry.space_group_name_H-M   'P 1'
#
loop_
_entity.id
_entity.type
_entity.pdbx_description
1 polymer ?
#
loop_
_entity_poly.entity_id
_entity_poly.type
_entity_poly.pdbx_seq_one_letter_code
_entity_poly.pdbx_strand_id
1 'polypeptide(L)'
;MSLARCLRCEALYSPSEEEGTPCRYHPGKWRQWWSCCKDPLPRSPGCRSSAHVEDLSARAAIDSIAHFPPPARPPPSPHAHICETVASPQMVLLVEQPGGTFEVGEEWRRVPPAAQRKENPSPSPPSPPPPPPPPPPPPPVASVAVGGAAGNDARTLTVPYVVGAHDTFASVSLRHQMSERQLAELNLRKARAARPGDVLLVYVQRADDHSEEDKVRQFRRASRCPAGEALYYLESNGYEVEEALAVRRADVAWEREQVRAHAQREEMPSAPPRPPQPAEQLAAWRLSACLMGCLPGRAEVSVASA
;
A
#
# COMPACT_ATOMS: atom_id res chain seq x y z
N MET A 1 30.70 2.87 17.78
CA MET A 1 29.69 2.15 18.59
C MET A 1 29.04 1.15 17.66
N SER A 2 29.04 -0.14 18.00
CA SER A 2 28.42 -1.16 17.15
C SER A 2 26.93 -1.22 17.47
N LEU A 3 26.09 -0.99 16.47
CA LEU A 3 24.63 -1.10 16.59
C LEU A 3 24.21 -2.47 16.06
N ALA A 4 23.29 -3.13 16.77
CA ALA A 4 22.70 -4.40 16.36
C ALA A 4 21.18 -4.25 16.21
N ARG A 5 20.57 -5.03 15.31
CA ARG A 5 19.11 -5.14 15.19
C ARG A 5 18.64 -6.42 15.86
N CYS A 6 17.54 -6.36 16.60
CA CYS A 6 16.94 -7.54 17.22
C CYS A 6 15.91 -8.20 16.29
N LEU A 7 16.02 -9.51 16.03
CA LEU A 7 15.05 -10.27 15.20
C LEU A 7 13.64 -10.36 15.81
N ARG A 8 13.50 -10.12 17.12
CA ARG A 8 12.23 -10.27 17.84
C ARG A 8 11.41 -8.98 17.90
N CYS A 9 12.04 -7.88 18.30
CA CYS A 9 11.37 -6.58 18.44
C CYS A 9 11.71 -5.60 17.32
N GLU A 10 12.62 -5.97 16.41
CA GLU A 10 13.12 -5.17 15.29
C GLU A 10 13.82 -3.85 15.67
N ALA A 11 13.91 -3.52 16.96
CA ALA A 11 14.62 -2.35 17.44
C ALA A 11 16.14 -2.47 17.25
N LEU A 12 16.76 -1.32 16.97
CA LEU A 12 18.20 -1.17 17.04
C LEU A 12 18.62 -0.98 18.51
N TYR A 13 19.69 -1.65 18.91
CA TYR A 13 20.24 -1.58 20.25
C TYR A 13 21.77 -1.61 20.22
N SER A 14 22.38 -1.16 21.32
CA SER A 14 23.83 -1.12 21.52
C SER A 14 24.19 -2.22 22.52
N PRO A 15 24.87 -3.32 22.09
CA PRO A 15 25.20 -4.43 22.98
C PRO A 15 26.04 -4.02 24.20
N SER A 16 26.77 -2.91 24.11
CA SER A 16 27.63 -2.40 25.18
C SER A 16 26.93 -1.45 26.17
N GLU A 17 25.78 -0.87 25.80
CA GLU A 17 25.05 0.09 26.66
C GLU A 17 23.80 -0.52 27.31
N GLU A 18 23.30 -1.64 26.77
CA GLU A 18 22.05 -2.27 27.22
C GLU A 18 22.24 -3.59 28.00
N GLU A 19 23.26 -3.70 28.85
CA GLU A 19 23.29 -4.70 29.93
C GLU A 19 22.18 -4.37 30.96
N GLY A 20 20.91 -4.49 30.57
CA GLY A 20 19.78 -4.23 31.47
C GLY A 20 18.43 -4.02 30.82
N THR A 21 18.36 -3.66 29.53
CA THR A 21 17.07 -3.47 28.85
C THR A 21 16.62 -4.79 28.23
N PRO A 22 15.55 -5.44 28.73
CA PRO A 22 15.06 -6.67 28.12
C PRO A 22 14.33 -6.37 26.81
N CYS A 23 14.54 -7.23 25.82
CA CYS A 23 13.78 -7.21 24.56
C CYS A 23 12.31 -7.45 24.86
N ARG A 24 11.46 -6.47 24.54
CA ARG A 24 10.00 -6.60 24.58
C ARG A 24 9.46 -6.86 23.19
N TYR A 25 8.83 -8.01 22.99
CA TYR A 25 8.27 -8.39 21.69
C TYR A 25 6.94 -9.15 21.84
N HIS A 26 6.24 -9.28 20.72
CA HIS A 26 5.02 -10.09 20.61
C HIS A 26 5.33 -11.35 19.81
N PRO A 27 5.24 -12.57 20.40
CA PRO A 27 5.46 -13.81 19.64
C PRO A 27 4.29 -14.15 18.70
N GLY A 28 3.14 -13.47 18.85
CA GLY A 28 1.96 -13.68 18.02
C GLY A 28 1.95 -12.80 16.78
N LYS A 29 1.16 -13.19 15.76
CA LYS A 29 0.91 -12.36 14.58
C LYS A 29 -0.13 -11.27 14.89
N TRP A 30 0.04 -10.10 14.28
CA TRP A 30 -0.92 -9.00 14.28
C TRP A 30 -2.09 -9.27 13.31
N ARG A 31 -3.33 -8.97 13.74
CA ARG A 31 -4.53 -8.94 12.89
C ARG A 31 -5.29 -7.65 13.14
N GLN A 32 -6.34 -7.70 13.97
CA GLN A 32 -6.98 -6.54 14.60
C GLN A 32 -6.48 -6.35 16.05
N TRP A 33 -5.76 -7.34 16.57
CA TRP A 33 -5.09 -7.36 17.87
C TRP A 33 -3.88 -8.32 17.78
N TRP A 34 -2.98 -8.24 18.76
CA TRP A 34 -1.89 -9.19 18.91
C TRP A 34 -2.42 -10.54 19.42
N SER A 35 -2.22 -11.62 18.66
CA SER A 35 -2.72 -12.96 19.05
C SER A 35 -2.16 -13.48 20.39
N CYS A 36 -1.02 -12.99 20.85
CA CYS A 36 -0.38 -13.40 22.10
C CYS A 36 -0.96 -12.75 23.37
N CYS A 37 -1.52 -11.55 23.30
CA CYS A 37 -2.03 -10.82 24.48
C CYS A 37 -3.40 -10.14 24.26
N LYS A 38 -3.94 -10.20 23.05
CA LYS A 38 -5.17 -9.52 22.61
C LYS A 38 -5.13 -7.99 22.71
N ASP A 39 -3.94 -7.39 22.73
CA ASP A 39 -3.79 -5.94 22.70
C ASP A 39 -4.22 -5.39 21.33
N PRO A 40 -5.14 -4.41 21.26
CA PRO A 40 -5.70 -3.87 20.03
C PRO A 40 -4.85 -2.75 19.40
N LEU A 41 -3.66 -2.43 19.94
CA LEU A 41 -2.76 -1.43 19.36
C LEU A 41 -1.61 -2.09 18.59
N PRO A 42 -1.39 -1.76 17.31
CA PRO A 42 -0.30 -2.34 16.51
C PRO A 42 1.09 -1.94 17.02
N ARG A 43 1.19 -0.81 17.74
CA ARG A 43 2.43 -0.31 18.36
C ARG A 43 2.47 -0.51 19.88
N SER A 44 1.66 -1.42 20.43
CA SER A 44 1.75 -1.74 21.86
C SER A 44 3.12 -2.34 22.20
N PRO A 45 3.68 -2.03 23.38
CA PRO A 45 4.90 -2.66 23.84
C PRO A 45 4.72 -4.19 23.90
N GLY A 46 5.77 -4.93 23.56
CA GLY A 46 5.73 -6.39 23.54
C GLY A 46 5.28 -7.00 24.87
N CYS A 47 4.40 -8.01 24.80
CA CYS A 47 3.85 -8.68 25.98
C CYS A 47 4.77 -9.75 26.61
N ARG A 48 5.91 -10.04 25.97
CA ARG A 48 6.95 -10.93 26.49
C ARG A 48 8.27 -10.18 26.60
N SER A 49 9.05 -10.52 27.61
CA SER A 49 10.41 -10.03 27.82
C SER A 49 11.42 -11.18 27.68
N SER A 50 12.52 -10.94 26.97
CA SER A 50 13.65 -11.86 26.89
C SER A 50 14.95 -11.12 26.60
N ALA A 51 16.07 -11.83 26.51
CA ALA A 51 17.27 -11.29 25.86
C ALA A 51 16.97 -10.93 24.39
N HIS A 52 17.68 -9.92 23.87
CA HIS A 52 17.67 -9.61 22.44
C HIS A 52 18.25 -10.80 21.65
N VAL A 53 17.70 -11.03 20.46
CA VAL A 53 18.22 -12.03 19.51
C VAL A 53 18.79 -11.26 18.33
N GLU A 54 20.10 -11.34 18.17
CA GLU A 54 20.81 -10.55 17.18
C GLU A 54 20.55 -11.03 15.74
N ASP A 55 20.28 -10.07 14.86
CA ASP A 55 20.27 -10.26 13.41
C ASP A 55 21.69 -10.06 12.86
N LEU A 56 22.43 -11.16 12.71
CA LEU A 56 23.82 -11.13 12.21
C LEU A 56 23.92 -10.53 10.80
N SER A 57 22.91 -10.75 9.96
CA SER A 57 22.87 -10.22 8.59
C SER A 57 22.69 -8.70 8.60
N ALA A 58 21.74 -8.19 9.41
CA ALA A 58 21.56 -6.75 9.57
C ALA A 58 22.79 -6.09 10.21
N ARG A 59 23.44 -6.76 11.18
CA ARG A 59 24.68 -6.24 11.77
C ARG A 59 25.80 -6.13 10.75
N ALA A 60 26.03 -7.15 9.93
CA ALA A 60 27.03 -7.09 8.86
C ALA A 60 26.74 -5.96 7.86
N ALA A 61 25.46 -5.68 7.56
CA ALA A 61 25.07 -4.56 6.70
C ALA A 61 25.29 -3.19 7.37
N ILE A 62 24.98 -3.04 8.66
CA ILE A 62 25.24 -1.80 9.41
C ILE A 62 26.75 -1.55 9.51
N ASP A 63 27.53 -2.59 9.82
CA ASP A 63 28.97 -2.51 9.91
C ASP A 63 29.58 -2.17 8.55
N SER A 64 29.07 -2.72 7.43
CA SER A 64 29.59 -2.36 6.09
C SER A 64 29.33 -0.89 5.73
N ILE A 65 28.19 -0.32 6.14
CA ILE A 65 27.91 1.11 5.99
C ILE A 65 28.89 1.95 6.82
N ALA A 66 29.17 1.53 8.05
CA ALA A 66 30.09 2.24 8.94
C ALA A 66 31.56 2.20 8.46
N HIS A 67 31.93 1.20 7.65
CA HIS A 67 33.27 1.04 7.09
C HIS A 67 33.46 1.73 5.73
N PHE A 68 32.47 2.44 5.20
CA PHE A 68 32.73 3.29 4.04
C PHE A 68 33.77 4.34 4.43
N PRO A 69 34.95 4.36 3.76
CA PRO A 69 35.93 5.39 4.02
C PRO A 69 35.24 6.73 3.74
N PRO A 70 35.39 7.72 4.64
CA PRO A 70 34.86 9.05 4.35
C PRO A 70 35.36 9.46 2.97
N PRO A 71 34.52 10.10 2.14
CA PRO A 71 34.89 10.45 0.78
C PRO A 71 36.25 11.16 0.82
N ALA A 72 37.21 10.64 0.03
CA ALA A 72 38.56 11.17 -0.02
C ALA A 72 38.46 12.68 -0.21
N ARG A 73 39.04 13.46 0.71
CA ARG A 73 39.10 14.91 0.56
C ARG A 73 39.69 15.19 -0.82
N PRO A 74 39.02 15.97 -1.68
CA PRO A 74 39.57 16.30 -2.99
C PRO A 74 40.94 16.95 -2.79
N PRO A 75 41.93 16.63 -3.65
CA PRO A 75 43.25 17.25 -3.57
C PRO A 75 43.11 18.78 -3.63
N PRO A 76 43.91 19.54 -2.87
CA PRO A 76 43.87 20.99 -2.89
C PRO A 76 44.19 21.45 -4.32
N SER A 77 43.21 22.06 -4.98
CA SER A 77 43.36 22.56 -6.33
C SER A 77 44.32 23.76 -6.34
N PRO A 78 45.37 23.80 -7.19
CA PRO A 78 46.40 24.84 -7.17
C PRO A 78 45.94 26.23 -7.66
N HIS A 79 44.64 26.44 -7.87
CA HIS A 79 44.06 27.73 -8.28
C HIS A 79 42.86 28.13 -7.42
N ALA A 80 43.05 28.24 -6.10
CA ALA A 80 42.03 28.79 -5.21
C ALA A 80 42.62 29.84 -4.25
N HIS A 81 42.88 31.03 -4.78
CA HIS A 81 42.72 32.23 -3.98
C HIS A 81 41.24 32.63 -4.05
N ILE A 82 40.62 32.69 -2.87
CA ILE A 82 39.23 33.06 -2.61
C ILE A 82 38.22 31.99 -3.05
N CYS A 83 37.91 31.06 -2.15
CA CYS A 83 36.60 30.40 -2.18
C CYS A 83 36.26 29.80 -0.82
N GLU A 84 35.04 30.09 -0.38
CA GLU A 84 34.43 29.75 0.89
C GLU A 84 34.43 28.24 1.17
N THR A 85 34.59 27.93 2.45
CA THR A 85 34.52 26.60 3.04
C THR A 85 33.12 26.00 2.85
N VAL A 86 32.94 25.19 1.80
CA VAL A 86 31.70 24.42 1.59
C VAL A 86 31.67 23.25 2.58
N ALA A 87 30.70 23.28 3.49
CA ALA A 87 30.42 22.20 4.43
C ALA A 87 29.80 20.99 3.72
N SER A 88 30.14 19.79 4.18
CA SER A 88 29.68 18.49 3.66
C SER A 88 28.15 18.38 3.57
N PRO A 89 27.60 17.67 2.55
CA PRO A 89 26.16 17.51 2.38
C PRO A 89 25.54 16.73 3.55
N GLN A 90 24.52 17.29 4.18
CA GLN A 90 23.71 16.58 5.18
C GLN A 90 22.73 15.63 4.47
N MET A 91 22.75 14.35 4.84
CA MET A 91 21.70 13.41 4.44
C MET A 91 20.41 13.75 5.19
N VAL A 92 19.33 13.96 4.45
CA VAL A 92 17.99 14.18 5.00
C VAL A 92 17.18 12.89 4.85
N LEU A 93 16.63 12.38 5.96
CA LEU A 93 15.77 11.20 5.96
C LEU A 93 14.32 11.63 5.71
N LEU A 94 13.73 11.22 4.59
CA LEU A 94 12.30 11.39 4.30
C LEU A 94 11.54 10.19 4.85
N VAL A 95 10.62 10.42 5.79
CA VAL A 95 9.77 9.37 6.35
C VAL A 95 8.38 9.50 5.74
N GLU A 96 7.93 8.43 5.08
CA GLU A 96 6.59 8.37 4.49
C GLU A 96 5.54 8.08 5.56
N GLN A 97 4.59 9.00 5.72
CA GLN A 97 3.46 8.83 6.64
C GLN A 97 2.36 7.97 5.98
N PRO A 98 1.52 7.25 6.75
CA PRO A 98 0.44 6.38 6.24
C PRO A 98 -0.71 7.09 5.49
N GLY A 99 -0.53 8.33 5.04
CA GLY A 99 -1.42 9.08 4.15
C GLY A 99 -0.79 9.50 2.81
N GLY A 100 0.46 9.10 2.52
CA GLY A 100 1.16 9.45 1.27
C GLY A 100 1.78 10.86 1.27
N THR A 101 1.92 11.49 2.43
CA THR A 101 2.66 12.75 2.60
C THR A 101 4.04 12.47 3.19
N PHE A 102 5.07 13.17 2.68
CA PHE A 102 6.44 13.06 3.16
C PHE A 102 6.76 14.27 4.03
N GLU A 103 7.24 14.03 5.25
CA GLU A 103 7.73 15.07 6.13
C GLU A 103 9.26 14.96 6.26
N VAL A 104 9.93 16.12 6.29
CA VAL A 104 11.36 16.21 6.57
C VAL A 104 11.52 16.18 8.10
N GLY A 105 12.09 15.11 8.63
CA GLY A 105 12.26 14.96 10.09
C GLY A 105 13.37 15.88 10.62
N GLU A 106 13.01 17.06 11.15
CA GLU A 106 13.94 17.99 11.81
C GLU A 106 14.21 17.65 13.30
N GLU A 107 13.56 16.63 13.85
CA GLU A 107 13.42 16.46 15.30
C GLU A 107 14.44 15.49 15.94
N TRP A 108 15.74 15.86 15.93
CA TRP A 108 16.76 15.17 16.75
C TRP A 108 17.68 16.12 17.56
N ARG A 109 17.33 17.40 17.72
CA ARG A 109 18.07 18.32 18.62
C ARG A 109 17.29 18.70 19.88
N ARG A 110 17.02 17.74 20.76
CA ARG A 110 16.82 18.04 22.19
C ARG A 110 17.47 16.96 23.05
N VAL A 111 18.72 17.20 23.42
CA VAL A 111 19.33 16.53 24.58
C VAL A 111 18.85 17.29 25.83
N PRO A 112 18.27 16.62 26.85
CA PRO A 112 17.88 17.27 28.10
C PRO A 112 19.13 17.66 28.92
N PRO A 113 19.11 18.80 29.65
CA PRO A 113 20.28 19.25 30.40
C PRO A 113 20.39 18.51 31.74
N ALA A 114 21.43 17.69 31.89
CA ALA A 114 21.86 17.18 33.19
C ALA A 114 23.36 17.42 33.41
N ALA A 115 23.65 18.13 34.50
CA ALA A 115 24.91 18.20 35.24
C ALA A 115 26.16 18.75 34.53
N GLN A 116 26.31 20.09 34.51
CA GLN A 116 27.63 20.72 34.38
C GLN A 116 28.24 20.97 35.77
N ARG A 117 29.35 20.27 36.01
CA ARG A 117 30.25 20.43 37.15
C ARG A 117 31.02 21.76 36.97
N LYS A 118 31.06 22.53 38.05
CA LYS A 118 31.60 23.88 38.14
C LYS A 118 33.13 23.85 38.06
N GLU A 119 33.72 24.22 36.92
CA GLU A 119 35.14 24.54 36.81
C GLU A 119 35.33 26.03 36.45
N ASN A 120 36.34 26.59 37.12
CA ASN A 120 36.63 28.02 37.24
C ASN A 120 37.28 28.54 35.94
N PRO A 121 36.73 29.55 35.25
CA PRO A 121 37.25 29.94 33.93
C PRO A 121 38.43 30.92 34.02
N SER A 122 39.48 30.58 33.26
CA SER A 122 40.56 31.49 32.86
C SER A 122 40.00 32.57 31.91
N PRO A 123 40.53 33.82 31.89
CA PRO A 123 39.96 34.90 31.09
C PRO A 123 40.09 34.62 29.58
N SER A 124 38.95 34.56 28.91
CA SER A 124 38.85 34.34 27.46
C SER A 124 39.32 35.56 26.65
N PRO A 125 39.97 35.35 25.49
CA PRO A 125 40.30 36.42 24.57
C PRO A 125 39.05 37.10 23.98
N PRO A 126 39.14 38.36 23.53
CA PRO A 126 38.01 39.11 22.99
C PRO A 126 37.41 38.42 21.76
N SER A 127 36.08 38.30 21.74
CA SER A 127 35.32 37.66 20.67
C SER A 127 35.49 38.38 19.34
N PRO A 128 35.67 37.66 18.23
CA PRO A 128 35.69 38.25 16.89
C PRO A 128 34.31 38.85 16.54
N PRO A 129 34.27 39.85 15.62
CA PRO A 129 33.02 40.44 15.17
C PRO A 129 32.09 39.39 14.55
N PRO A 130 30.76 39.55 14.70
CA PRO A 130 29.80 38.60 14.14
C PRO A 130 29.92 38.57 12.61
N PRO A 131 29.89 37.38 12.00
CA PRO A 131 29.91 37.26 10.55
C PRO A 131 28.66 37.92 9.93
N PRO A 132 28.76 38.43 8.70
CA PRO A 132 27.62 38.97 7.98
C PRO A 132 26.51 37.90 7.85
N PRO A 133 25.23 38.31 7.83
CA PRO A 133 24.12 37.39 7.66
C PRO A 133 24.28 36.65 6.31
N PRO A 134 24.03 35.33 6.29
CA PRO A 134 24.13 34.56 5.06
C PRO A 134 23.13 35.07 4.02
N PRO A 135 23.48 35.04 2.73
CA PRO A 135 22.52 35.31 1.67
C PRO A 135 21.34 34.32 1.78
N PRO A 136 20.12 34.75 1.42
CA PRO A 136 18.95 33.88 1.44
C PRO A 136 19.19 32.66 0.54
N PRO A 137 18.75 31.46 0.96
CA PRO A 137 18.90 30.25 0.14
C PRO A 137 18.19 30.43 -1.21
N PRO A 138 18.74 29.88 -2.30
CA PRO A 138 18.01 29.83 -3.57
C PRO A 138 16.71 29.04 -3.38
N PRO A 139 15.61 29.44 -4.04
CA PRO A 139 14.34 28.73 -3.92
C PRO A 139 14.51 27.26 -4.37
N PRO A 140 13.81 26.30 -3.73
CA PRO A 140 13.83 24.91 -4.18
C PRO A 140 13.39 24.86 -5.64
N VAL A 141 14.24 24.27 -6.48
CA VAL A 141 13.88 23.92 -7.86
C VAL A 141 12.75 22.90 -7.76
N ALA A 142 11.52 23.37 -7.85
CA ALA A 142 10.36 22.52 -7.95
C ALA A 142 10.61 21.55 -9.11
N SER A 143 10.42 20.25 -8.87
CA SER A 143 10.32 19.26 -9.93
C SER A 143 9.11 19.64 -10.78
N VAL A 144 9.34 20.48 -11.79
CA VAL A 144 8.33 20.84 -12.77
C VAL A 144 8.05 19.56 -13.54
N ALA A 145 6.90 18.95 -13.27
CA ALA A 145 6.28 18.03 -14.21
C ALA A 145 5.98 18.83 -15.47
N VAL A 146 6.93 18.85 -16.41
CA VAL A 146 6.73 19.45 -17.73
C VAL A 146 5.76 18.54 -18.46
N GLY A 147 4.48 18.90 -18.37
CA GLY A 147 3.40 18.33 -19.17
C GLY A 147 3.58 18.72 -20.63
N GLY A 148 4.45 18.00 -21.34
CA GLY A 148 4.60 18.09 -22.78
C GLY A 148 3.55 17.22 -23.47
N ALA A 149 2.59 17.87 -24.10
CA ALA A 149 1.63 17.25 -25.00
C ALA A 149 2.34 16.66 -26.24
N ALA A 150 2.10 15.37 -26.51
CA ALA A 150 1.63 14.82 -27.79
C ALA A 150 2.10 13.37 -27.98
N GLY A 151 1.16 12.42 -27.86
CA GLY A 151 1.31 11.06 -28.42
C GLY A 151 1.21 9.90 -27.42
N ASN A 152 -0.02 9.60 -27.01
CA ASN A 152 -0.61 8.27 -26.69
C ASN A 152 0.11 7.14 -25.91
N ASP A 153 1.34 7.29 -25.40
CA ASP A 153 1.91 6.30 -24.47
C ASP A 153 1.87 6.84 -23.03
N ALA A 154 0.71 6.73 -22.39
CA ALA A 154 0.45 7.17 -21.00
C ALA A 154 1.29 6.44 -19.92
N ARG A 155 2.37 5.74 -20.30
CA ARG A 155 3.13 4.80 -19.47
C ARG A 155 4.61 5.15 -19.29
N THR A 156 5.10 6.18 -19.98
CA THR A 156 6.48 6.65 -19.82
C THR A 156 6.53 7.80 -18.82
N LEU A 157 7.23 7.58 -17.71
CA LEU A 157 7.54 8.63 -16.74
C LEU A 157 8.98 9.08 -16.93
N THR A 158 9.21 10.38 -16.80
CA THR A 158 10.57 10.92 -16.69
C THR A 158 11.04 10.90 -15.25
N VAL A 159 12.20 10.32 -15.01
CA VAL A 159 12.86 10.35 -13.69
C VAL A 159 14.27 10.89 -13.81
N PRO A 160 14.79 11.59 -12.79
CA PRO A 160 16.18 11.96 -12.73
C PRO A 160 17.07 10.74 -12.47
N TYR A 161 18.13 10.61 -13.25
CA TYR A 161 19.15 9.58 -13.15
C TYR A 161 20.52 10.22 -12.93
N VAL A 162 21.23 9.82 -11.88
CA VAL A 162 22.57 10.31 -11.58
C VAL A 162 23.60 9.42 -12.26
N VAL A 163 24.40 10.00 -13.14
CA VAL A 163 25.41 9.29 -13.94
C VAL A 163 26.55 8.81 -13.04
N GLY A 164 26.79 7.49 -13.01
CA GLY A 164 27.87 6.88 -12.25
C GLY A 164 29.26 7.04 -12.88
N ALA A 165 30.31 6.62 -12.16
CA ALA A 165 31.70 6.71 -12.61
C ALA A 165 32.01 5.97 -13.93
N HIS A 166 31.24 4.92 -14.21
CA HIS A 166 31.40 4.05 -15.39
C HIS A 166 30.25 4.20 -16.39
N ASP A 167 29.29 5.08 -16.12
CA ASP A 167 28.20 5.33 -17.05
C ASP A 167 28.69 6.27 -18.15
N THR A 168 28.42 5.88 -19.38
CA THR A 168 28.57 6.72 -20.57
C THR A 168 27.18 7.11 -21.07
N PHE A 169 27.11 8.13 -21.92
CA PHE A 169 25.84 8.55 -22.51
C PHE A 169 25.13 7.38 -23.24
N ALA A 170 25.89 6.55 -23.96
CA ALA A 170 25.41 5.36 -24.65
C ALA A 170 24.96 4.24 -23.70
N SER A 171 25.68 4.02 -22.59
CA SER A 171 25.28 2.97 -21.63
C SER A 171 24.00 3.33 -20.88
N VAL A 172 23.81 4.62 -20.55
CA VAL A 172 22.57 5.11 -19.94
C VAL A 172 21.41 4.98 -20.93
N SER A 173 21.61 5.38 -22.20
CA SER A 173 20.55 5.26 -23.21
C SER A 173 20.12 3.80 -23.42
N LEU A 174 21.07 2.86 -23.50
CA LEU A 174 20.79 1.43 -23.60
C LEU A 174 20.06 0.89 -22.36
N ARG A 175 20.50 1.26 -21.16
CA ARG A 175 19.89 0.80 -19.90
C ARG A 175 18.42 1.22 -19.80
N HIS A 176 18.08 2.41 -20.27
CA HIS A 176 16.72 2.94 -20.23
C HIS A 176 15.94 2.72 -21.53
N GLN A 177 16.46 1.90 -22.46
CA GLN A 177 15.84 1.59 -23.75
C GLN A 177 15.47 2.84 -24.57
N MET A 178 16.29 3.88 -24.49
CA MET A 178 16.15 5.11 -25.25
C MET A 178 17.23 5.18 -26.32
N SER A 179 16.90 5.76 -27.48
CA SER A 179 17.96 6.16 -28.41
C SER A 179 18.78 7.32 -27.82
N GLU A 180 20.06 7.39 -28.15
CA GLU A 180 20.92 8.53 -27.73
C GLU A 180 20.33 9.88 -28.16
N ARG A 181 19.69 9.93 -29.34
CA ARG A 181 19.03 11.14 -29.84
C ARG A 181 17.88 11.56 -28.92
N GLN A 182 17.00 10.62 -28.55
CA GLN A 182 15.90 10.90 -27.62
C GLN A 182 16.42 11.33 -26.25
N LEU A 183 17.47 10.68 -25.73
CA LEU A 183 18.06 11.05 -24.46
C LEU A 183 18.65 12.46 -24.50
N ALA A 184 19.28 12.85 -25.62
CA ALA A 184 19.85 14.18 -25.81
C ALA A 184 18.78 15.26 -25.94
N GLU A 185 17.72 14.98 -26.72
CA GLU A 185 16.56 15.85 -26.88
C GLU A 185 15.84 16.08 -25.54
N LEU A 186 15.60 15.01 -24.77
CA LEU A 186 14.96 15.07 -23.46
C LEU A 186 15.74 15.91 -22.45
N ASN A 187 17.07 15.87 -22.52
CA ASN A 187 17.96 16.60 -21.63
C ASN A 187 18.42 17.96 -22.19
N LEU A 188 17.86 18.39 -23.33
CA LEU A 188 18.23 19.62 -24.02
C LEU A 188 19.76 19.76 -24.26
N ARG A 189 20.45 18.63 -24.49
CA ARG A 189 21.91 18.58 -24.70
C ARG A 189 22.25 18.50 -26.18
N LYS A 190 23.18 19.36 -26.63
CA LYS A 190 23.75 19.32 -27.99
C LYS A 190 24.83 18.24 -28.14
N ALA A 191 25.58 17.98 -27.08
CA ALA A 191 26.65 16.98 -27.06
C ALA A 191 26.18 15.69 -26.38
N ARG A 192 26.50 14.54 -26.99
CA ARG A 192 26.19 13.20 -26.46
C ARG A 192 27.25 12.72 -25.48
N ALA A 193 27.50 13.55 -24.47
CA ALA A 193 28.47 13.27 -23.41
C ALA A 193 27.79 13.38 -22.05
N ALA A 194 28.06 12.40 -21.20
CA ALA A 194 27.67 12.35 -19.80
C ALA A 194 28.94 12.25 -18.97
N ARG A 195 29.02 13.01 -17.88
CA ARG A 195 30.10 12.92 -16.90
C ARG A 195 29.57 12.32 -15.61
N PRO A 196 30.40 11.60 -14.83
CA PRO A 196 30.02 11.16 -13.50
C PRO A 196 29.50 12.34 -12.65
N GLY A 197 28.33 12.17 -12.04
CA GLY A 197 27.62 13.20 -11.28
C GLY A 197 26.65 14.07 -12.10
N ASP A 198 26.64 13.98 -13.44
CA ASP A 198 25.57 14.59 -14.25
C ASP A 198 24.21 13.99 -13.85
N VAL A 199 23.17 14.82 -13.85
CA VAL A 199 21.78 14.36 -13.69
C VAL A 199 21.12 14.38 -15.07
N LEU A 200 20.70 13.21 -15.55
CA LEU A 200 19.98 13.04 -16.80
C LEU A 200 18.53 12.66 -16.53
N LEU A 201 17.59 13.29 -17.21
CA LEU A 201 16.22 12.81 -17.32
C LEU A 201 16.19 11.60 -18.24
N VAL A 202 15.62 10.50 -17.76
CA VAL A 202 15.43 9.27 -18.53
C VAL A 202 13.96 8.87 -18.50
N TYR A 203 13.48 8.26 -19.58
CA TYR A 203 12.19 7.58 -19.55
C TYR A 203 12.34 6.27 -18.79
N VAL A 204 11.46 6.08 -17.83
CA VAL A 204 11.18 4.78 -17.23
C VAL A 204 9.81 4.39 -17.72
N GLN A 205 9.76 3.29 -18.47
CA GLN A 205 8.50 2.59 -18.64
C GLN A 205 8.11 2.13 -17.24
N ARG A 206 6.96 2.57 -16.74
CA ARG A 206 6.32 1.81 -15.67
C ARG A 206 6.11 0.44 -16.28
N ALA A 207 6.84 -0.57 -15.79
CA ALA A 207 6.47 -1.93 -16.10
C ALA A 207 5.00 -2.03 -15.73
N ASP A 208 4.14 -2.38 -16.69
CA ASP A 208 2.73 -2.65 -16.44
C ASP A 208 2.53 -3.97 -15.68
N ASP A 209 3.56 -4.40 -14.97
CA ASP A 209 3.48 -5.25 -13.81
C ASP A 209 2.85 -4.45 -12.68
N HIS A 210 1.61 -3.99 -12.88
CA HIS A 210 0.70 -3.92 -11.75
C HIS A 210 0.78 -5.29 -11.11
N SER A 211 1.38 -5.34 -9.92
CA SER A 211 1.48 -6.59 -9.20
C SER A 211 0.08 -7.19 -9.13
N GLU A 212 -0.02 -8.51 -9.10
CA GLU A 212 -1.31 -9.18 -8.94
C GLU A 212 -2.12 -8.57 -7.79
N GLU A 213 -1.44 -8.13 -6.72
CA GLU A 213 -2.05 -7.40 -5.60
C GLU A 213 -2.65 -6.05 -5.99
N ASP A 214 -2.00 -5.27 -6.86
CA ASP A 214 -2.52 -4.00 -7.37
C ASP A 214 -3.72 -4.22 -8.29
N LYS A 215 -3.69 -5.25 -9.13
CA LYS A 215 -4.84 -5.63 -9.97
C LYS A 215 -6.02 -6.09 -9.13
N VAL A 216 -5.79 -6.92 -8.11
CA VAL A 216 -6.81 -7.32 -7.12
C VAL A 216 -7.36 -6.10 -6.39
N ARG A 217 -6.49 -5.17 -5.97
CA ARG A 217 -6.90 -3.93 -5.29
C ARG A 217 -7.75 -3.05 -6.20
N GLN A 218 -7.37 -2.89 -7.47
CA GLN A 218 -8.10 -2.14 -8.47
C GLN A 218 -9.47 -2.77 -8.73
N PHE A 219 -9.52 -4.08 -8.96
CA PHE A 219 -10.76 -4.82 -9.19
C PHE A 219 -11.74 -4.68 -8.02
N ARG A 220 -11.26 -4.88 -6.79
CA ARG A 220 -12.08 -4.76 -5.57
C ARG A 220 -12.66 -3.36 -5.39
N ARG A 221 -11.88 -2.31 -5.70
CA ARG A 221 -12.38 -0.92 -5.64
C ARG A 221 -13.51 -0.68 -6.64
N ALA A 222 -13.38 -1.20 -7.86
CA ALA A 222 -14.38 -1.03 -8.91
C ALA A 222 -15.66 -1.84 -8.65
N SER A 223 -15.52 -3.07 -8.16
CA SER A 223 -16.61 -4.05 -8.06
C SER A 223 -17.25 -4.15 -6.67
N ARG A 224 -16.58 -3.63 -5.64
CA ARG A 224 -16.95 -3.73 -4.21
C ARG A 224 -17.09 -5.19 -3.70
N CYS A 225 -16.27 -6.11 -4.21
CA CYS A 225 -16.27 -7.52 -3.81
C CYS A 225 -15.16 -7.89 -2.78
N PRO A 226 -15.31 -9.02 -2.06
CA PRO A 226 -14.24 -9.59 -1.24
C PRO A 226 -13.04 -10.05 -2.08
N ALA A 227 -11.88 -10.21 -1.44
CA ALA A 227 -10.63 -10.52 -2.13
C ALA A 227 -10.62 -11.89 -2.85
N GLY A 228 -11.25 -12.91 -2.26
CA GLY A 228 -11.32 -14.24 -2.89
C GLY A 228 -12.14 -14.24 -4.19
N GLU A 229 -13.24 -13.49 -4.22
CA GLU A 229 -14.05 -13.32 -5.43
C GLU A 229 -13.29 -12.54 -6.50
N ALA A 230 -12.58 -11.46 -6.12
CA ALA A 230 -11.72 -10.72 -7.03
C ALA A 230 -10.64 -11.60 -7.67
N LEU A 231 -9.96 -12.43 -6.88
CA LEU A 231 -8.94 -13.37 -7.36
C LEU A 231 -9.53 -14.36 -8.36
N TYR A 232 -10.69 -14.96 -8.06
CA TYR A 232 -11.35 -15.90 -8.96
C TYR A 232 -11.62 -15.30 -10.35
N TYR A 233 -12.19 -14.08 -10.42
CA TYR A 233 -12.44 -13.43 -11.70
C TYR A 233 -11.16 -13.01 -12.40
N LEU A 234 -10.14 -12.54 -11.68
CA LEU A 234 -8.87 -12.15 -12.28
C LEU A 234 -8.10 -13.36 -12.82
N GLU A 235 -7.95 -14.43 -12.05
CA GLU A 235 -7.27 -15.66 -12.46
C GLU A 235 -7.92 -16.28 -13.71
N SER A 236 -9.26 -16.31 -13.74
CA SER A 236 -10.02 -16.86 -14.88
C SER A 236 -9.89 -16.03 -16.17
N ASN A 237 -9.49 -14.76 -16.07
CA ASN A 237 -9.34 -13.83 -17.19
C ASN A 237 -7.88 -13.36 -17.36
N GLY A 238 -6.90 -14.19 -16.96
CA GLY A 238 -5.47 -13.88 -17.16
C GLY A 238 -5.00 -12.59 -16.48
N TYR A 239 -5.66 -12.18 -15.39
CA TYR A 239 -5.47 -10.91 -14.69
C TYR A 239 -5.72 -9.66 -15.55
N GLU A 240 -6.59 -9.76 -16.56
CA GLU A 240 -7.12 -8.62 -17.31
C GLU A 240 -8.31 -8.01 -16.56
N VAL A 241 -8.06 -6.86 -15.90
CA VAL A 241 -9.02 -6.24 -14.97
C VAL A 241 -10.33 -5.85 -15.66
N GLU A 242 -10.28 -5.33 -16.89
CA GLU A 242 -11.48 -4.90 -17.61
C GLU A 242 -12.38 -6.07 -18.01
N GLU A 243 -11.79 -7.16 -18.52
CA GLU A 243 -12.50 -8.37 -18.92
C GLU A 243 -13.14 -9.05 -17.71
N ALA A 244 -12.36 -9.22 -16.63
CA ALA A 244 -12.87 -9.74 -15.36
C ALA A 244 -14.05 -8.92 -14.83
N LEU A 245 -14.00 -7.58 -14.94
CA LEU A 245 -15.09 -6.70 -14.48
C LEU A 245 -16.34 -6.85 -15.37
N ALA A 246 -16.17 -7.09 -16.67
CA ALA A 246 -17.28 -7.35 -17.58
C ALA A 246 -18.00 -8.66 -17.24
N VAL A 247 -17.24 -9.74 -17.02
CA VAL A 247 -17.79 -11.05 -16.61
C VAL A 247 -18.57 -10.91 -15.30
N ARG A 248 -17.98 -10.31 -14.27
CA ARG A 248 -18.67 -10.12 -12.99
C ARG A 248 -19.96 -9.30 -13.11
N ARG A 249 -19.98 -8.26 -13.97
CA ARG A 249 -21.21 -7.48 -14.20
C ARG A 249 -22.30 -8.32 -14.83
N ALA A 250 -21.95 -9.23 -15.74
CA ALA A 250 -22.90 -10.15 -16.36
C ALA A 250 -23.47 -11.12 -15.32
N ASP A 251 -22.62 -11.71 -14.47
CA ASP A 251 -23.05 -12.65 -13.43
C ASP A 251 -23.98 -11.99 -12.42
N VAL A 252 -23.63 -10.80 -11.92
CA VAL A 252 -24.50 -10.03 -11.00
C VAL A 252 -25.83 -9.64 -11.66
N ALA A 253 -25.84 -9.34 -12.97
CA ALA A 253 -27.06 -9.05 -13.69
C ALA A 253 -27.96 -10.28 -13.82
N TRP A 254 -27.36 -11.45 -14.10
CA TRP A 254 -28.05 -12.73 -14.18
C TRP A 254 -28.64 -13.13 -12.81
N GLU A 255 -27.89 -13.00 -11.71
CA GLU A 255 -28.39 -13.28 -10.35
C GLU A 255 -29.61 -12.42 -10.02
N ARG A 256 -29.57 -11.12 -10.35
CA ARG A 256 -30.70 -10.21 -10.16
C ARG A 256 -31.92 -10.59 -10.99
N GLU A 257 -31.71 -11.14 -12.17
CA GLU A 257 -32.81 -11.66 -12.99
C GLU A 257 -33.42 -12.92 -12.39
N GLN A 258 -32.60 -13.86 -11.92
CA GLN A 258 -33.08 -15.08 -11.24
C GLN A 258 -33.91 -14.75 -9.99
N VAL A 259 -33.44 -13.81 -9.16
CA VAL A 259 -34.19 -13.37 -7.97
C VAL A 259 -35.54 -12.75 -8.36
N ARG A 260 -35.57 -11.92 -9.42
CA ARG A 260 -36.82 -11.34 -9.92
C ARG A 260 -37.77 -12.40 -10.48
N ALA A 261 -37.25 -13.37 -11.24
CA ALA A 261 -38.03 -14.47 -11.78
C ALA A 261 -38.61 -15.36 -10.67
N HIS A 262 -37.84 -15.60 -9.60
CA HIS A 262 -38.33 -16.31 -8.43
C HIS A 262 -39.45 -15.54 -7.71
N ALA A 263 -39.23 -14.26 -7.43
CA ALA A 263 -40.25 -13.41 -6.82
C ALA A 263 -41.54 -13.36 -7.65
N GLN A 264 -41.43 -13.24 -8.99
CA GLN A 264 -42.59 -13.29 -9.88
C GLN A 264 -43.31 -14.64 -9.84
N ARG A 265 -42.60 -15.76 -9.70
CA ARG A 265 -43.21 -17.08 -9.53
C ARG A 265 -43.95 -17.22 -8.20
N GLU A 266 -43.45 -16.57 -7.14
CA GLU A 266 -44.11 -16.55 -5.83
C GLU A 266 -45.32 -15.60 -5.80
N GLU A 267 -45.24 -14.47 -6.50
CA GLU A 267 -46.36 -13.51 -6.63
C GLU A 267 -47.46 -14.00 -7.59
N MET A 268 -47.13 -14.87 -8.54
CA MET A 268 -48.12 -15.44 -9.45
C MET A 268 -49.11 -16.24 -8.59
N PRO A 269 -50.37 -15.78 -8.47
CA PRO A 269 -51.33 -16.37 -7.53
C PRO A 269 -51.41 -17.86 -7.81
N SER A 270 -51.26 -18.66 -6.75
CA SER A 270 -51.43 -20.11 -6.81
C SER A 270 -52.64 -20.39 -7.69
N ALA A 271 -52.47 -21.22 -8.73
CA ALA A 271 -53.50 -21.48 -9.73
C ALA A 271 -54.87 -21.53 -9.04
N PRO A 272 -55.88 -20.80 -9.55
CA PRO A 272 -57.17 -20.71 -8.89
C PRO A 272 -57.59 -22.13 -8.50
N PRO A 273 -58.09 -22.33 -7.26
CA PRO A 273 -58.37 -23.66 -6.74
C PRO A 273 -59.12 -24.43 -7.81
N ARG A 274 -58.59 -25.60 -8.16
CA ARG A 274 -59.15 -26.42 -9.24
C ARG A 274 -60.66 -26.49 -9.01
N PRO A 275 -61.50 -26.18 -10.02
CA PRO A 275 -62.93 -26.27 -9.82
C PRO A 275 -63.25 -27.65 -9.25
N PRO A 276 -64.05 -27.73 -8.17
CA PRO A 276 -64.31 -28.98 -7.48
C PRO A 276 -64.79 -30.00 -8.49
N GLN A 277 -64.24 -31.22 -8.45
CA GLN A 277 -64.66 -32.24 -9.41
C GLN A 277 -66.15 -32.54 -9.25
N PRO A 278 -66.86 -33.01 -10.29
CA PRO A 278 -68.30 -33.28 -10.22
C PRO A 278 -68.70 -34.15 -9.02
N ALA A 279 -67.83 -35.09 -8.62
CA ALA A 279 -68.03 -35.92 -7.43
C ALA A 279 -67.98 -35.14 -6.10
N GLU A 280 -67.08 -34.16 -5.99
CA GLU A 280 -66.95 -33.30 -4.81
C GLU A 280 -68.08 -32.28 -4.75
N GLN A 281 -68.53 -31.78 -5.91
CA GLN A 281 -69.71 -30.92 -6.01
C GLN A 281 -70.98 -31.64 -5.52
N LEU A 282 -71.14 -32.92 -5.90
CA LEU A 282 -72.24 -33.76 -5.41
C LEU A 282 -72.16 -33.99 -3.90
N ALA A 283 -70.96 -34.20 -3.36
CA ALA A 283 -70.76 -34.35 -1.91
C ALA A 283 -71.09 -33.05 -1.15
N ALA A 284 -70.63 -31.90 -1.65
CA ALA A 284 -70.94 -30.59 -1.07
C ALA A 284 -72.43 -30.26 -1.13
N TRP A 285 -73.10 -30.57 -2.25
CA TRP A 285 -74.56 -30.42 -2.36
C TRP A 285 -75.32 -31.29 -1.37
N ARG A 286 -74.89 -32.55 -1.17
CA ARG A 286 -75.51 -33.45 -0.18
C ARG A 286 -75.36 -32.94 1.25
N LEU A 287 -74.18 -32.45 1.61
CA LEU A 287 -73.93 -31.87 2.94
C LEU A 287 -74.76 -30.60 3.18
N SER A 288 -74.86 -29.73 2.16
CA SER A 288 -75.65 -28.49 2.24
C SER A 288 -77.15 -28.78 2.34
N ALA A 289 -77.65 -29.78 1.59
CA ALA A 289 -79.04 -30.23 1.68
C ALA A 289 -79.38 -30.83 3.06
N CYS A 290 -78.45 -31.54 3.70
CA CYS A 290 -78.60 -32.03 5.08
C CYS A 290 -78.67 -30.87 6.10
N LEU A 291 -77.82 -29.85 5.96
CA LEU A 291 -77.76 -28.71 6.88
C LEU A 291 -78.99 -27.80 6.80
N MET A 292 -79.60 -27.68 5.62
CA MET A 292 -80.80 -26.88 5.41
C MET A 292 -82.11 -27.60 5.81
N GLY A 293 -82.03 -28.81 6.39
CA GLY A 293 -83.20 -29.54 6.87
C GLY A 293 -84.15 -30.05 5.77
N CYS A 294 -83.77 -29.92 4.49
CA CYS A 294 -84.53 -30.39 3.34
C CYS A 294 -84.23 -31.85 2.99
N LEU A 295 -83.99 -32.70 3.98
CA LEU A 295 -84.05 -34.14 3.74
C LEU A 295 -85.53 -34.54 3.70
N PRO A 296 -86.07 -34.97 2.55
CA PRO A 296 -87.39 -35.58 2.53
C PRO A 296 -87.35 -36.74 3.53
N GLY A 297 -88.31 -36.74 4.46
CA GLY A 297 -88.42 -37.72 5.53
C GLY A 297 -88.12 -39.11 4.98
N ARG A 298 -87.17 -39.77 5.64
CA ARG A 298 -86.74 -41.14 5.39
C ARG A 298 -88.01 -42.01 5.37
N ALA A 299 -88.55 -42.27 4.18
CA ALA A 299 -89.65 -43.19 4.02
C ALA A 299 -89.12 -44.57 4.42
N GLU A 300 -89.60 -45.08 5.55
CA GLU A 300 -89.35 -46.44 6.00
C GLU A 300 -89.91 -47.39 4.95
N VAL A 301 -89.04 -47.85 4.04
CA VAL A 301 -89.36 -48.99 3.19
C VAL A 301 -89.26 -50.21 4.08
N SER A 302 -90.42 -50.61 4.63
CA SER A 302 -90.62 -51.90 5.27
C SER A 302 -90.41 -52.99 4.22
N VAL A 303 -89.25 -53.65 4.28
CA VAL A 303 -88.96 -54.83 3.47
C VAL A 303 -89.68 -56.00 4.12
N ALA A 304 -90.87 -56.31 3.62
CA ALA A 304 -91.55 -57.55 3.91
C ALA A 304 -90.71 -58.71 3.36
N SER A 305 -90.27 -59.60 4.25
CA SER A 305 -89.67 -60.87 3.89
C SER A 305 -90.72 -61.78 3.25
N ALA A 306 -90.38 -62.34 2.09
CA ALA A 306 -91.00 -63.54 1.52
C ALA A 306 -89.88 -64.38 0.91
#